data_AF-A0A3E2BPF0-F1
#
_entry.id   AF-A0A3E2BPF0-F1
#
_cell.length_a   1.000
_cell.length_b   1.000
_cell.length_c   1.000
_cell.angle_alpha   90.00
_cell.angle_beta   90.00
_cell.angle_gamma   90.00
#
_symmetry.space_group_name_H-M   'P 1'
#
loop_
_entity.id
_entity.type
_entity.pdbx_description
1 polymer ?
#
loop_
_entity_poly.entity_id
_entity_poly.type
_entity_poly.pdbx_seq_one_letter_code
_entity_poly.pdbx_strand_id
1 'polypeptide(L)'
;MLDRRFRAVEASFYQLSKQFRRGDLSRDQYAEALKKLRLVDNEGRCWMIGAQTGRWYYYDGQQWIQSEPPEDGSEWVLCPSCYHQNEPEARNCQACGAALVKTSTKIVCVECGNLIDQNLKTCPFCGAGLYGQAEEAVPEQKFETARLEQKPAEGGTIYLRSVDQFSFLLFSGGLGIFLGILFGLVLGSTEFFPGLVSALPAFLKEMQGKLMGGLIFSLLGGVFGFVLGAASGFLLALLINAAIYFFGEPGFRLEKSRRRISLK
;
A
#
# COMPACT_ATOMS: atom_id res chain seq x y z
N MET A 1 20.94 -1.05 -22.72
CA MET A 1 20.49 -2.45 -22.42
C MET A 1 20.11 -2.52 -20.95
N LEU A 2 19.00 -3.13 -20.59
CA LEU A 2 18.51 -3.20 -19.20
C LEU A 2 19.54 -3.88 -18.27
N ASP A 3 19.77 -3.29 -17.09
CA ASP A 3 20.68 -3.84 -16.07
C ASP A 3 20.41 -5.34 -15.83
N ARG A 4 21.49 -6.15 -15.85
CA ARG A 4 21.40 -7.61 -15.68
C ARG A 4 20.65 -8.03 -14.41
N ARG A 5 20.74 -7.24 -13.34
CA ARG A 5 20.04 -7.47 -12.07
C ARG A 5 18.53 -7.29 -12.21
N PHE A 6 18.11 -6.26 -12.94
CA PHE A 6 16.69 -6.01 -13.23
C PHE A 6 16.11 -7.10 -14.13
N ARG A 7 16.86 -7.57 -15.14
CA ARG A 7 16.44 -8.73 -15.98
C ARG A 7 16.25 -10.02 -15.17
N ALA A 8 17.13 -10.30 -14.21
CA ALA A 8 17.00 -11.49 -13.36
C ALA A 8 15.76 -11.44 -12.46
N VAL A 9 15.43 -10.25 -11.95
CA VAL A 9 14.22 -10.02 -11.15
C VAL A 9 12.96 -10.19 -12.00
N GLU A 10 12.96 -9.64 -13.21
CA GLU A 10 11.84 -9.73 -14.14
C GLU A 10 11.54 -11.20 -14.55
N ALA A 11 12.58 -11.99 -14.84
CA ALA A 11 12.44 -13.43 -15.08
C ALA A 11 11.83 -14.16 -13.87
N SER A 12 12.29 -13.83 -12.67
CA SER A 12 11.77 -14.41 -11.41
C SER A 12 10.31 -14.04 -11.18
N PHE A 13 9.92 -12.80 -11.49
CA PHE A 13 8.53 -12.33 -11.42
C PHE A 13 7.61 -13.12 -12.35
N TYR A 14 8.03 -13.37 -13.59
CA TYR A 14 7.21 -14.14 -14.54
C TYR A 14 7.01 -15.59 -14.10
N GLN A 15 8.05 -16.23 -13.55
CA GLN A 15 7.95 -17.58 -12.98
C GLN A 15 6.98 -17.61 -11.80
N LEU A 16 7.10 -16.65 -10.88
CA LEU A 16 6.24 -16.53 -9.72
C LEU A 16 4.77 -16.29 -10.12
N SER A 17 4.53 -15.42 -11.09
CA SER A 17 3.20 -15.13 -11.63
C SER A 17 2.56 -16.33 -12.31
N LYS A 18 3.36 -17.21 -12.93
CA LYS A 18 2.89 -18.45 -13.53
C LYS A 18 2.42 -19.44 -12.46
N GLN A 19 3.20 -19.62 -11.38
CA GLN A 19 2.85 -20.48 -10.26
C GLN A 19 1.58 -20.00 -9.54
N PHE A 20 1.45 -18.68 -9.34
CA PHE A 20 0.24 -18.10 -8.76
C PHE A 20 -1.01 -18.32 -9.61
N ARG A 21 -0.93 -18.09 -10.93
CA ARG A 21 -2.05 -18.34 -11.85
C ARG A 21 -2.48 -19.80 -11.91
N ARG A 22 -1.54 -20.71 -11.68
CA ARG A 22 -1.79 -22.16 -11.65
C ARG A 22 -2.37 -22.64 -10.32
N GLY A 23 -2.43 -21.78 -9.30
CA GLY A 23 -2.93 -22.09 -7.96
C GLY A 23 -1.90 -22.75 -7.04
N ASP A 24 -0.63 -22.83 -7.46
CA ASP A 24 0.45 -23.44 -6.66
C ASP A 24 0.85 -22.53 -5.49
N LEU A 25 0.59 -21.23 -5.60
CA LEU A 25 0.85 -20.22 -4.58
C LEU A 25 -0.45 -19.59 -4.13
N SER A 26 -0.64 -19.47 -2.82
CA SER A 26 -1.68 -18.64 -2.25
C SER A 26 -1.39 -17.16 -2.49
N ARG A 27 -2.41 -16.30 -2.34
CA ARG A 27 -2.26 -14.84 -2.47
C ARG A 27 -1.19 -14.28 -1.53
N ASP A 28 -1.14 -14.79 -0.30
CA ASP A 28 -0.19 -14.34 0.72
C ASP A 28 1.24 -14.80 0.36
N GLN A 29 1.40 -16.03 -0.11
CA GLN A 29 2.69 -16.56 -0.57
C GLN A 29 3.23 -15.80 -1.78
N TYR A 30 2.35 -15.46 -2.73
CA TYR A 30 2.70 -14.64 -3.88
C TYR A 30 3.14 -13.24 -3.47
N ALA A 31 2.41 -12.61 -2.55
CA ALA A 31 2.76 -11.28 -2.03
C ALA A 31 4.12 -11.28 -1.29
N GLU A 32 4.38 -12.27 -0.45
CA GLU A 32 5.65 -12.41 0.26
C GLU A 32 6.83 -12.70 -0.68
N ALA A 33 6.64 -13.56 -1.67
CA ALA A 33 7.68 -13.83 -2.67
C ALA A 33 7.97 -12.60 -3.54
N LEU A 34 6.94 -11.82 -3.90
CA LEU A 34 7.11 -10.58 -4.65
C LEU A 34 7.89 -9.52 -3.85
N LYS A 35 7.65 -9.40 -2.54
CA LYS A 35 8.41 -8.49 -1.66
C LYS A 35 9.92 -8.77 -1.66
N LYS A 36 10.32 -10.04 -1.86
CA LYS A 36 11.72 -10.48 -1.90
C LYS A 36 12.41 -10.16 -3.22
N LEU A 37 11.64 -9.81 -4.26
CA LEU A 37 12.15 -9.41 -5.57
C LEU A 37 12.50 -7.92 -5.66
N ARG A 38 12.50 -7.19 -4.53
CA ARG A 38 12.91 -5.79 -4.49
C ARG A 38 14.41 -5.66 -4.80
N LEU A 39 14.75 -4.63 -5.55
CA LEU A 39 16.11 -4.32 -5.93
C LEU A 39 16.47 -2.90 -5.50
N VAL A 40 17.75 -2.62 -5.28
CA VAL A 40 18.26 -1.24 -5.12
C VAL A 40 19.24 -0.96 -6.25
N ASP A 41 19.05 0.16 -6.95
CA ASP A 41 19.95 0.58 -8.03
C ASP A 41 21.23 1.25 -7.50
N ASN A 42 22.11 1.68 -8.41
CA ASN A 42 23.37 2.35 -8.06
C ASN A 42 23.16 3.75 -7.44
N GLU A 43 21.96 4.32 -7.55
CA GLU A 43 21.59 5.61 -6.96
C GLU A 43 20.90 5.44 -5.59
N GLY A 44 20.77 4.21 -5.11
CA GLY A 44 20.14 3.92 -3.81
C GLY A 44 18.61 3.90 -3.86
N ARG A 45 17.98 3.97 -5.04
CA ARG A 45 16.53 3.89 -5.18
C ARG A 45 16.08 2.44 -5.05
N CYS A 46 15.02 2.20 -4.27
CA CYS A 46 14.41 0.88 -4.15
C CYS A 46 13.39 0.66 -5.27
N TRP A 47 13.52 -0.43 -6.01
CA TRP A 47 12.72 -0.82 -7.15
C TRP A 47 11.89 -2.07 -6.86
N MET A 48 10.69 -2.12 -7.40
CA MET A 48 9.81 -3.30 -7.36
C MET A 48 8.95 -3.42 -8.61
N ILE A 49 8.50 -4.64 -8.90
CA ILE A 49 7.50 -4.90 -9.95
C ILE A 49 6.11 -4.94 -9.31
N GLY A 50 5.17 -4.16 -9.87
CA GLY A 50 3.79 -4.13 -9.39
C GLY A 50 3.04 -5.42 -9.71
N ALA A 51 2.52 -6.10 -8.68
CA ALA A 51 1.88 -7.43 -8.77
C ALA A 51 0.80 -7.57 -9.86
N GLN A 52 0.00 -6.51 -10.05
CA GLN A 52 -1.12 -6.49 -11.00
C GLN A 52 -0.70 -5.97 -12.38
N THR A 53 0.18 -4.96 -12.39
CA THR A 53 0.55 -4.23 -13.60
C THR A 53 1.73 -4.85 -14.35
N GLY A 54 2.59 -5.61 -13.66
CA GLY A 54 3.85 -6.10 -14.21
C GLY A 54 4.87 -5.01 -14.55
N ARG A 55 4.63 -3.75 -14.15
CA ARG A 55 5.50 -2.61 -14.43
C ARG A 55 6.47 -2.35 -13.28
N TRP A 56 7.59 -1.70 -13.58
CA TRP A 56 8.57 -1.25 -12.61
C TRP A 56 8.13 0.04 -11.91
N TYR A 57 8.41 0.09 -10.61
CA TYR A 57 8.22 1.25 -9.76
C TYR A 57 9.46 1.43 -8.90
N TYR A 58 9.86 2.68 -8.68
CA TYR A 58 10.84 3.01 -7.64
C TYR A 58 10.19 3.79 -6.50
N TYR A 59 10.76 3.71 -5.31
CA TYR A 59 10.32 4.46 -4.15
C TYR A 59 11.12 5.77 -4.03
N ASP A 60 10.42 6.91 -4.06
CA ASP A 60 11.03 8.25 -3.97
C ASP A 60 11.23 8.75 -2.52
N GLY A 61 10.82 7.97 -1.54
CA GLY A 61 10.79 8.35 -0.12
C GLY A 61 9.39 8.57 0.44
N GLN A 62 8.39 8.80 -0.42
CA GLN A 62 6.99 9.05 -0.06
C GLN A 62 6.01 8.10 -0.78
N GLN A 63 6.25 7.80 -2.06
CA GLN A 63 5.36 7.04 -2.92
C GLN A 63 6.13 6.18 -3.94
N TRP A 64 5.41 5.22 -4.52
CA TRP A 64 5.92 4.36 -5.59
C TRP A 64 5.63 5.00 -6.95
N ILE A 65 6.68 5.43 -7.65
CA ILE A 65 6.58 6.09 -8.95
C ILE A 65 6.89 5.06 -10.05
N GLN A 66 5.96 4.91 -11.00
CA GLN A 66 6.18 4.04 -12.16
C GLN A 66 7.32 4.62 -13.02
N SER A 67 8.34 3.83 -13.32
CA SER A 67 9.47 4.28 -14.14
C SER A 67 10.16 3.10 -14.82
N GLU A 68 11.02 3.41 -15.79
CA GLU A 68 11.85 2.43 -16.46
C GLU A 68 13.16 2.25 -15.67
N PRO A 69 13.62 1.01 -15.46
CA PRO A 69 14.83 0.75 -14.68
C PRO A 69 16.07 1.27 -15.42
N PRO A 70 17.16 1.62 -14.70
CA PRO A 70 18.37 2.13 -15.30
C PRO A 70 18.93 1.17 -16.36
N GLU A 71 19.37 1.74 -17.48
CA GLU A 71 20.14 0.99 -18.46
C GLU A 71 21.57 0.78 -17.93
N ASP A 72 22.14 -0.42 -18.13
CA ASP A 72 23.58 -0.62 -17.99
C ASP A 72 24.28 0.35 -18.95
N GLY A 73 25.10 1.29 -18.45
CA GLY A 73 25.56 2.36 -19.33
C GLY A 73 26.72 3.27 -18.90
N SER A 74 27.46 3.02 -17.80
CA SER A 74 28.79 3.62 -17.71
C SER A 74 29.82 2.57 -18.12
N GLU A 75 30.32 2.63 -19.35
CA GLU A 75 31.44 1.81 -19.84
C GLU A 75 32.72 2.01 -19.00
N TRP A 76 32.73 3.01 -18.12
CA TRP A 76 33.85 3.35 -17.26
C TRP A 76 33.38 4.00 -15.95
N VAL A 77 34.21 3.89 -14.90
CA VAL A 77 34.08 4.55 -13.61
C VAL A 77 35.19 5.59 -13.46
N LEU A 78 34.82 6.86 -13.22
CA LEU A 78 35.79 7.91 -12.91
C LEU A 78 36.32 7.76 -11.49
N CYS A 79 37.64 7.79 -11.34
CA CYS A 79 38.27 7.87 -10.03
C CYS A 79 38.01 9.24 -9.38
N PRO A 80 37.43 9.34 -8.18
CA PRO A 80 37.18 10.62 -7.53
C PRO A 80 38.46 11.34 -7.08
N SER A 81 39.59 10.64 -6.99
CA SER A 81 40.88 11.20 -6.55
C SER A 81 41.71 11.79 -7.70
N CYS A 82 41.66 11.18 -8.89
CA CYS A 82 42.50 11.61 -10.03
C CYS A 82 41.75 11.74 -11.37
N TYR A 83 40.45 11.49 -11.38
CA TYR A 83 39.58 11.55 -12.57
C TYR A 83 39.99 10.65 -13.73
N HIS A 84 40.81 9.63 -13.47
CA HIS A 84 41.09 8.60 -14.45
C HIS A 84 39.85 7.74 -14.70
N GLN A 85 39.58 7.41 -15.96
CA GLN A 85 38.52 6.46 -16.34
C GLN A 85 39.04 5.03 -16.12
N ASN A 86 38.28 4.23 -15.38
CA ASN A 86 38.61 2.84 -15.08
C ASN A 86 37.49 1.94 -15.58
N GLU A 87 37.78 0.66 -15.77
CA GLU A 87 36.74 -0.30 -16.10
C GLU A 87 35.66 -0.36 -15.00
N PRO A 88 34.40 -0.67 -15.33
CA PRO A 88 33.29 -0.65 -14.36
C PRO A 88 33.46 -1.60 -13.16
N GLU A 89 34.32 -2.60 -13.31
CA GLU A 89 34.61 -3.64 -12.32
C GLU A 89 35.91 -3.36 -11.52
N ALA A 90 36.63 -2.29 -11.85
CA ALA A 90 37.89 -1.95 -11.20
C ALA A 90 37.68 -1.61 -9.71
N ARG A 91 38.33 -2.36 -8.81
CA ARG A 91 38.28 -2.14 -7.35
C ARG A 91 39.20 -1.02 -6.89
N ASN A 92 40.25 -0.75 -7.65
CA ASN A 92 41.25 0.29 -7.41
C ASN A 92 41.48 1.05 -8.71
N CYS A 93 41.79 2.34 -8.60
CA CYS A 93 42.13 3.15 -9.74
C CYS A 93 43.46 2.71 -10.33
N GLN A 94 43.48 2.44 -11.65
CA GLN A 94 44.68 2.02 -12.36
C GLN A 94 45.76 3.12 -12.38
N ALA A 95 45.37 4.39 -12.34
CA ALA A 95 46.31 5.52 -12.40
C ALA A 95 46.88 5.94 -11.04
N CYS A 96 46.11 5.87 -9.96
CA CYS A 96 46.53 6.40 -8.65
C CYS A 96 46.38 5.44 -7.47
N GLY A 97 45.83 4.23 -7.68
CA GLY A 97 45.65 3.21 -6.64
C GLY A 97 44.48 3.43 -5.68
N ALA A 98 43.80 4.58 -5.75
CA ALA A 98 42.66 4.89 -4.88
C ALA A 98 41.54 3.83 -4.99
N ALA A 99 40.97 3.41 -3.87
CA ALA A 99 39.88 2.45 -3.85
C ALA A 99 38.63 3.05 -4.53
N LEU A 100 38.06 2.34 -5.49
CA LEU A 100 36.90 2.76 -6.28
C LEU A 100 35.59 2.12 -5.78
N VAL A 101 35.62 1.47 -4.61
CA VAL A 101 34.47 0.80 -4.01
C VAL A 101 33.31 1.80 -3.89
N LYS A 102 32.24 1.54 -4.65
CA LYS A 102 31.04 2.39 -4.77
C LYS A 102 30.62 2.91 -3.39
N THR A 103 30.79 4.20 -3.20
CA THR A 103 30.68 4.86 -1.90
C THR A 103 29.22 5.04 -1.52
N SER A 104 28.67 4.02 -0.86
CA SER A 104 27.82 4.14 0.33
C SER A 104 27.70 2.73 0.89
N THR A 105 28.49 2.37 1.91
CA THR A 105 28.25 1.13 2.66
C THR A 105 26.92 1.18 3.42
N LYS A 106 26.20 2.31 3.36
CA LYS A 106 24.94 2.51 4.04
C LYS A 106 23.77 2.10 3.15
N ILE A 107 23.00 1.13 3.62
CA ILE A 107 21.70 0.69 3.09
C ILE A 107 20.58 1.20 4.00
N VAL A 108 19.36 1.33 3.48
CA VAL A 108 18.17 1.63 4.29
C VAL A 108 17.60 0.34 4.86
N CYS A 109 17.41 0.27 6.18
CA CYS A 109 16.73 -0.85 6.84
C CYS A 109 15.28 -0.95 6.35
N VAL A 110 14.90 -2.09 5.74
CA VAL A 110 13.52 -2.29 5.24
C VAL A 110 12.47 -2.40 6.35
N GLU A 111 12.90 -2.63 7.60
CA GLU A 111 12.01 -2.75 8.76
C GLU A 111 11.78 -1.43 9.50
N CYS A 112 12.79 -0.55 9.61
CA CYS A 112 12.68 0.70 10.39
C CYS A 112 13.09 1.97 9.65
N GLY A 113 13.58 1.89 8.42
CA GLY A 113 13.94 3.05 7.60
C GLY A 113 15.27 3.73 7.96
N ASN A 114 15.99 3.27 9.00
CA ASN A 114 17.30 3.84 9.34
C ASN A 114 18.38 3.43 8.34
N LEU A 115 19.33 4.34 8.10
CA LEU A 115 20.55 4.06 7.34
C LEU A 115 21.52 3.23 8.19
N ILE A 116 21.91 2.07 7.70
CA ILE A 116 22.74 1.07 8.40
C ILE A 116 23.83 0.53 7.48
N ASP A 117 24.94 0.07 8.04
CA ASP A 117 26.01 -0.53 7.24
C ASP A 117 25.59 -1.90 6.69
N GLN A 118 25.88 -2.14 5.40
CA GLN A 118 25.53 -3.36 4.67
C GLN A 118 26.22 -4.62 5.20
N ASN A 119 27.31 -4.47 5.96
CA ASN A 119 28.04 -5.61 6.55
C ASN A 119 27.44 -6.10 7.88
N LEU A 120 26.39 -5.43 8.38
CA LEU A 120 25.71 -5.84 9.61
C LEU A 120 24.81 -7.04 9.34
N LYS A 121 24.87 -8.06 10.21
CA LYS A 121 23.92 -9.19 10.21
C LYS A 121 22.57 -8.80 10.80
N THR A 122 22.54 -7.75 11.62
CA THR A 122 21.37 -7.29 12.36
C THR A 122 21.37 -5.77 12.45
N CYS A 123 20.22 -5.14 12.26
CA CYS A 123 20.03 -3.71 12.38
C CYS A 123 20.14 -3.26 13.85
N PRO A 124 21.02 -2.31 14.19
CA PRO A 124 21.23 -1.87 15.57
C PRO A 124 20.09 -1.00 16.11
N PHE A 125 19.21 -0.50 15.24
CA PHE A 125 18.10 0.39 15.62
C PHE A 125 16.79 -0.36 15.88
N CYS A 126 16.57 -1.52 15.25
CA CYS A 126 15.32 -2.28 15.39
C CYS A 126 15.48 -3.78 15.57
N GLY A 127 16.70 -4.33 15.49
CA GLY A 127 16.96 -5.76 15.65
C GLY A 127 16.64 -6.63 14.43
N ALA A 128 16.28 -6.03 13.28
CA ALA A 128 15.98 -6.78 12.05
C ALA A 128 17.20 -7.47 11.45
N GLY A 129 17.08 -8.74 11.05
CA GLY A 129 18.14 -9.46 10.33
C GLY A 129 18.33 -8.97 8.90
N LEU A 130 19.58 -8.80 8.46
CA LEU A 130 19.94 -8.31 7.12
C LEU A 130 20.71 -9.43 6.40
N TYR A 131 20.33 -9.76 5.17
CA TYR A 131 20.87 -10.92 4.45
C TYR A 131 21.73 -10.53 3.22
N GLY A 132 22.96 -11.07 3.16
CA GLY A 132 23.90 -11.09 2.01
C GLY A 132 25.12 -12.01 2.29
N GLN A 133 25.55 -12.84 1.33
CA GLN A 133 26.19 -14.18 1.48
C GLN A 133 27.69 -14.29 1.05
N ALA A 134 28.40 -15.34 1.55
CA ALA A 134 29.41 -16.25 0.91
C ALA A 134 30.34 -16.83 2.02
N GLU A 135 30.70 -18.11 2.18
CA GLU A 135 30.84 -19.30 1.32
C GLU A 135 30.43 -20.57 2.09
N GLU A 136 29.78 -21.53 1.42
CA GLU A 136 30.19 -22.96 1.38
C GLU A 136 29.20 -23.73 0.48
N ALA A 137 29.76 -24.59 -0.36
CA ALA A 137 29.08 -25.29 -1.44
C ALA A 137 27.90 -26.15 -0.95
N VAL A 138 26.76 -26.08 -1.65
CA VAL A 138 25.67 -27.03 -1.47
C VAL A 138 25.80 -28.15 -2.49
N PRO A 139 26.04 -29.40 -2.07
CA PRO A 139 25.99 -30.54 -2.98
C PRO A 139 24.54 -30.82 -3.35
N GLU A 140 24.38 -31.26 -4.60
CA GLU A 140 23.14 -31.65 -5.25
C GLU A 140 22.34 -32.66 -4.40
N GLN A 141 21.29 -32.19 -3.71
CA GLN A 141 20.34 -33.07 -3.01
C GLN A 141 19.06 -33.21 -3.83
N LYS A 142 18.82 -34.45 -4.27
CA LYS A 142 17.56 -34.93 -4.84
C LYS A 142 16.40 -34.49 -3.96
N PHE A 143 15.46 -33.76 -4.55
CA PHE A 143 14.16 -33.48 -3.95
C PHE A 143 13.37 -34.79 -3.85
N GLU A 144 13.53 -35.48 -2.73
CA GLU A 144 12.59 -36.50 -2.30
C GLU A 144 11.41 -35.76 -1.66
N THR A 145 10.22 -35.97 -2.23
CA THR A 145 8.96 -35.31 -1.84
C THR A 145 8.60 -35.63 -0.39
N ALA A 146 9.14 -34.85 0.54
CA ALA A 146 8.65 -34.80 1.90
C ALA A 146 7.32 -34.04 1.90
N ARG A 147 6.24 -34.80 2.03
CA ARG A 147 4.91 -34.31 2.39
C ARG A 147 5.01 -33.61 3.75
N LEU A 148 5.31 -32.32 3.74
CA LEU A 148 5.31 -31.51 4.96
C LEU A 148 3.87 -31.44 5.48
N GLU A 149 3.66 -32.05 6.64
CA GLU A 149 2.42 -31.93 7.39
C GLU A 149 2.09 -30.45 7.57
N GLN A 150 0.93 -30.06 7.04
CA GLN A 150 0.38 -28.72 7.20
C GLN A 150 0.06 -28.49 8.68
N LYS A 151 0.94 -27.81 9.39
CA LYS A 151 0.55 -27.16 10.65
C LYS A 151 -0.47 -26.06 10.28
N PRO A 152 -1.69 -26.06 10.82
CA PRO A 152 -2.69 -25.07 10.45
C PRO A 152 -2.16 -23.69 10.81
N ALA A 153 -2.13 -22.80 9.82
CA ALA A 153 -1.71 -21.42 10.00
C ALA A 153 -2.49 -20.82 11.19
N GLU A 154 -1.77 -20.49 12.26
CA GLU A 154 -2.31 -19.68 13.34
C GLU A 154 -2.87 -18.40 12.73
N GLY A 155 -4.09 -18.04 13.14
CA GLY A 155 -4.87 -16.97 12.53
C GLY A 155 -4.05 -15.68 12.47
N GLY A 156 -3.69 -15.26 11.25
CA GLY A 156 -2.99 -14.01 11.00
C GLY A 156 -3.70 -12.88 11.72
N THR A 157 -3.00 -12.27 12.67
CA THR A 157 -3.53 -11.15 13.45
C THR A 157 -3.50 -9.91 12.57
N ILE A 158 -4.65 -9.31 12.30
CA ILE A 158 -4.78 -8.10 11.49
C ILE A 158 -4.94 -6.92 12.46
N TYR A 159 -4.11 -5.89 12.28
CA TYR A 159 -4.19 -4.65 13.06
C TYR A 159 -4.84 -3.56 12.23
N LEU A 160 -5.88 -2.91 12.77
CA LEU A 160 -6.41 -1.67 12.21
C LEU A 160 -5.53 -0.50 12.70
N ARG A 161 -4.79 0.13 11.78
CA ARG A 161 -3.89 1.27 12.08
C ARG A 161 -4.50 2.64 11.78
N SER A 162 -5.40 2.70 10.81
CA SER A 162 -6.10 3.93 10.45
C SER A 162 -7.37 3.59 9.65
N VAL A 163 -8.26 4.57 9.57
CA VAL A 163 -9.40 4.58 8.66
C VAL A 163 -9.25 5.72 7.65
N ASP A 164 -9.67 5.47 6.41
CA ASP A 164 -9.62 6.45 5.34
C ASP A 164 -10.79 7.45 5.45
N GLN A 165 -10.46 8.74 5.47
CA GLN A 165 -11.44 9.82 5.66
C GLN A 165 -12.36 9.96 4.46
N PHE A 166 -11.83 9.75 3.24
CA PHE A 166 -12.61 9.91 2.01
C PHE A 166 -13.66 8.80 1.86
N SER A 167 -13.31 7.57 2.22
CA SER A 167 -14.23 6.43 2.26
C SER A 167 -15.39 6.67 3.22
N PHE A 168 -15.12 7.17 4.43
CA PHE A 168 -16.16 7.51 5.40
C PHE A 168 -17.02 8.69 4.93
N LEU A 169 -16.41 9.72 4.36
CA LEU A 169 -17.11 10.87 3.79
C LEU A 169 -18.09 10.43 2.69
N LEU A 170 -17.63 9.65 1.71
CA LEU A 170 -18.48 9.20 0.61
C LEU A 170 -19.56 8.21 1.07
N PHE A 171 -19.22 7.27 1.96
CA PHE A 171 -20.20 6.29 2.45
C PHE A 171 -21.32 6.96 3.26
N SER A 172 -20.95 7.78 4.23
CA SER A 172 -21.91 8.52 5.07
C SER A 172 -22.67 9.58 4.27
N GLY A 173 -22.01 10.24 3.31
CA GLY A 173 -22.64 11.17 2.38
C GLY A 173 -23.68 10.47 1.50
N GLY A 174 -23.36 9.30 0.95
CA GLY A 174 -24.31 8.49 0.18
C GLY A 174 -25.53 8.05 0.99
N LEU A 175 -25.31 7.59 2.23
CA LEU A 175 -26.40 7.29 3.16
C LEU A 175 -27.22 8.56 3.49
N GLY A 176 -26.54 9.70 3.64
CA GLY A 176 -27.15 11.01 3.85
C GLY A 176 -28.05 11.45 2.69
N ILE A 177 -27.64 11.21 1.43
CA ILE A 177 -28.50 11.46 0.26
C ILE A 177 -29.78 10.64 0.37
N PHE A 178 -29.66 9.34 0.63
CA PHE A 178 -30.81 8.44 0.70
C PHE A 178 -31.80 8.89 1.79
N LEU A 179 -31.31 9.12 3.01
CA LEU A 179 -32.14 9.57 4.13
C LEU A 179 -32.70 10.98 3.89
N GLY A 180 -31.91 11.86 3.29
CA GLY A 180 -32.29 13.22 2.95
C GLY A 180 -33.41 13.28 1.90
N ILE A 181 -33.33 12.46 0.85
CA ILE A 181 -34.40 12.31 -0.15
C ILE A 181 -35.67 11.79 0.51
N LEU A 182 -35.55 10.73 1.33
CA LEU A 182 -36.72 10.14 1.99
C LEU A 182 -37.41 11.15 2.92
N PHE A 183 -36.63 11.85 3.74
CA PHE A 183 -37.14 12.88 4.64
C PHE A 183 -37.71 14.08 3.88
N GLY A 184 -37.02 14.54 2.84
CA GLY A 184 -37.48 15.60 1.95
C GLY A 184 -38.79 15.24 1.24
N LEU A 185 -38.93 14.00 0.78
CA LEU A 185 -40.17 13.51 0.18
C LEU A 185 -41.32 13.56 1.17
N VAL A 186 -41.13 13.05 2.40
CA VAL A 186 -42.14 13.11 3.45
C VAL A 186 -42.50 14.56 3.76
N LEU A 187 -41.53 15.44 3.98
CA LEU A 187 -41.78 16.85 4.26
C LEU A 187 -42.51 17.57 3.12
N GLY A 188 -42.13 17.31 1.88
CA GLY A 188 -42.70 17.99 0.71
C GLY A 188 -44.07 17.47 0.30
N SER A 189 -44.36 16.19 0.53
CA SER A 189 -45.62 15.55 0.13
C SER A 189 -46.66 15.49 1.24
N THR A 190 -46.26 15.65 2.50
CA THR A 190 -47.15 15.53 3.67
C THR A 190 -47.11 16.76 4.55
N GLU A 191 -48.15 16.96 5.36
CA GLU A 191 -48.22 18.00 6.38
C GLU A 191 -47.77 17.51 7.77
N PHE A 192 -46.94 16.46 7.84
CA PHE A 192 -46.53 15.86 9.12
C PHE A 192 -45.72 16.79 10.04
N PHE A 193 -45.05 17.82 9.49
CA PHE A 193 -44.16 18.70 10.24
C PHE A 193 -44.45 20.19 10.00
N PRO A 194 -45.63 20.71 10.39
CA PRO A 194 -46.03 22.08 10.09
C PRO A 194 -45.13 23.11 10.77
N GLY A 195 -44.61 22.81 11.96
CA GLY A 195 -43.67 23.66 12.68
C GLY A 195 -42.36 23.89 11.91
N LEU A 196 -41.86 22.87 11.21
CA LEU A 196 -40.60 22.97 10.45
C LEU A 196 -40.81 23.74 9.14
N VAL A 197 -41.92 23.50 8.43
CA VAL A 197 -42.22 24.18 7.18
C VAL A 197 -42.60 25.65 7.39
N SER A 198 -43.11 25.99 8.58
CA SER A 198 -43.39 27.39 8.95
C SER A 198 -42.14 28.30 8.94
N ALA A 199 -40.95 27.74 9.13
CA ALA A 199 -39.68 28.48 9.08
C ALA A 199 -39.16 28.71 7.64
N LEU A 200 -39.73 28.04 6.64
CA LEU A 200 -39.26 28.14 5.26
C LEU A 200 -39.79 29.41 4.55
N PRO A 201 -39.11 29.87 3.47
CA PRO A 201 -39.63 30.92 2.60
C PRO A 201 -41.02 30.60 2.04
N ALA A 202 -41.82 31.62 1.76
CA ALA A 202 -43.21 31.49 1.31
C ALA A 202 -43.37 30.55 0.09
N PHE A 203 -42.46 30.62 -0.88
CA PHE A 203 -42.53 29.78 -2.08
C PHE A 203 -42.45 28.28 -1.79
N LEU A 204 -41.68 27.83 -0.78
CA LEU A 204 -41.59 26.42 -0.40
C LEU A 204 -42.84 25.95 0.35
N LYS A 205 -43.42 26.83 1.16
CA LYS A 205 -44.67 26.55 1.89
C LYS A 205 -45.82 26.27 0.93
N GLU A 206 -45.96 27.09 -0.12
CA GLU A 206 -47.01 26.94 -1.12
C GLU A 206 -46.87 25.66 -1.98
N MET A 207 -45.69 25.06 -1.98
CA MET A 207 -45.40 23.82 -2.72
C MET A 207 -45.67 22.55 -1.90
N GLN A 208 -45.78 22.65 -0.57
CA GLN A 208 -46.04 21.50 0.29
C GLN A 208 -47.37 20.82 -0.07
N GLY A 209 -47.40 19.49 0.02
CA GLY A 209 -48.58 18.68 -0.29
C GLY A 209 -48.85 18.50 -1.80
N LYS A 210 -48.12 19.21 -2.67
CA LYS A 210 -48.17 19.05 -4.12
C LYS A 210 -47.06 18.11 -4.60
N LEU A 211 -47.27 17.51 -5.77
CA LEU A 211 -46.26 16.65 -6.41
C LEU A 211 -44.94 17.39 -6.65
N MET A 212 -45.00 18.68 -7.03
CA MET A 212 -43.83 19.54 -7.15
C MET A 212 -43.09 19.77 -5.82
N GLY A 213 -43.82 19.86 -4.70
CA GLY A 213 -43.22 19.95 -3.36
C GLY A 213 -42.45 18.69 -3.02
N GLY A 214 -43.07 17.52 -3.20
CA GLY A 214 -42.38 16.24 -2.98
C GLY A 214 -41.05 16.15 -3.74
N LEU A 215 -41.01 16.61 -5.00
CA LEU A 215 -39.81 16.54 -5.84
C LEU A 215 -38.73 17.56 -5.44
N ILE A 216 -39.11 18.83 -5.22
CA ILE A 216 -38.17 19.90 -4.83
C ILE A 216 -37.58 19.64 -3.44
N PHE A 217 -38.42 19.25 -2.48
CA PHE A 217 -37.95 18.96 -1.13
C PHE A 217 -37.10 17.69 -1.09
N SER A 218 -37.37 16.69 -1.92
CA SER A 218 -36.49 15.51 -2.07
C SER A 218 -35.10 15.90 -2.57
N LEU A 219 -35.02 16.78 -3.58
CA LEU A 219 -33.74 17.25 -4.13
C LEU A 219 -32.94 18.04 -3.07
N LEU A 220 -33.58 19.02 -2.44
CA LEU A 220 -32.96 19.83 -1.39
C LEU A 220 -32.56 18.96 -0.19
N GLY A 221 -33.42 18.04 0.21
CA GLY A 221 -33.16 17.06 1.27
C GLY A 221 -31.96 16.17 0.94
N GLY A 222 -31.85 15.68 -0.30
CA GLY A 222 -30.70 14.89 -0.74
C GLY A 222 -29.39 15.65 -0.70
N VAL A 223 -29.36 16.91 -1.17
CA VAL A 223 -28.17 17.77 -1.12
C VAL A 223 -27.76 18.06 0.33
N PHE A 224 -28.72 18.49 1.16
CA PHE A 224 -28.45 18.79 2.56
C PHE A 224 -28.03 17.54 3.35
N GLY A 225 -28.70 16.41 3.08
CA GLY A 225 -28.37 15.10 3.63
C GLY A 225 -26.96 14.64 3.25
N PHE A 226 -26.53 14.84 2.00
CA PHE A 226 -25.15 14.57 1.59
C PHE A 226 -24.15 15.38 2.42
N VAL A 227 -24.36 16.70 2.53
CA VAL A 227 -23.44 17.60 3.23
C VAL A 227 -23.32 17.22 4.71
N LEU A 228 -24.44 17.04 5.40
CA LEU A 228 -24.44 16.63 6.79
C LEU A 228 -23.84 15.23 6.99
N GLY A 229 -24.24 14.28 6.15
CA GLY A 229 -23.72 12.91 6.16
C GLY A 229 -22.21 12.91 6.00
N ALA A 230 -21.71 13.51 4.93
CA ALA A 230 -20.29 13.64 4.60
C ALA A 230 -19.48 14.29 5.73
N ALA A 231 -19.96 15.41 6.28
CA ALA A 231 -19.31 16.10 7.39
C ALA A 231 -19.26 15.22 8.64
N SER A 232 -20.36 14.54 8.97
CA SER A 232 -20.42 13.64 10.12
C SER A 232 -19.50 12.41 9.98
N GLY A 233 -19.44 11.80 8.79
CA GLY A 233 -18.54 10.68 8.53
C GLY A 233 -17.07 11.09 8.53
N PHE A 234 -16.76 12.26 7.97
CA PHE A 234 -15.40 12.81 8.03
C PHE A 234 -14.95 13.05 9.48
N LEU A 235 -15.82 13.67 10.30
CA LEU A 235 -15.56 13.89 11.72
C LEU A 235 -15.41 12.56 12.47
N LEU A 236 -16.25 11.57 12.18
CA LEU A 236 -16.16 10.23 12.76
C LEU A 236 -14.82 9.56 12.42
N ALA A 237 -14.37 9.65 11.17
CA ALA A 237 -13.08 9.11 10.76
C ALA A 237 -11.91 9.78 11.51
N LEU A 238 -11.98 11.10 11.71
CA LEU A 238 -11.01 11.82 12.54
C LEU A 238 -11.00 11.32 13.98
N LEU A 239 -12.18 11.14 14.59
CA LEU A 239 -12.29 10.63 15.96
C LEU A 239 -11.76 9.20 16.09
N ILE A 240 -12.03 8.33 15.11
CA ILE A 240 -11.50 6.96 15.09
C ILE A 240 -9.98 6.99 14.98
N ASN A 241 -9.42 7.76 14.06
CA ASN A 241 -7.97 7.88 13.92
C ASN A 241 -7.32 8.48 15.17
N ALA A 242 -7.94 9.48 15.80
CA ALA A 242 -7.46 10.05 17.06
C ALA A 242 -7.51 9.02 18.20
N ALA A 243 -8.57 8.20 18.27
CA ALA A 243 -8.69 7.13 19.25
C ALA A 243 -7.63 6.03 19.04
N ILE A 244 -7.36 5.63 17.80
CA ILE A 244 -6.29 4.66 17.48
C ILE A 244 -4.93 5.24 17.89
N TYR A 245 -4.67 6.51 17.61
CA TYR A 245 -3.44 7.19 18.01
C TYR A 245 -3.25 7.21 19.54
N PHE A 246 -4.31 7.48 20.30
CA PHE A 246 -4.22 7.60 21.77
C PHE A 246 -4.19 6.26 22.51
N PHE A 247 -4.94 5.25 22.04
CA PHE A 247 -5.17 4.02 22.79
C PHE A 247 -4.58 2.76 22.13
N GLY A 248 -4.04 2.87 20.92
CA GLY A 248 -3.82 1.74 20.03
C GLY A 248 -2.40 1.57 19.53
N GLU A 249 -1.39 1.50 20.39
CA GLU A 249 -0.11 0.88 19.99
C GLU A 249 -0.13 -0.61 20.39
N PRO A 250 -0.21 -1.56 19.41
CA PRO A 250 0.13 -1.47 17.98
C PRO A 250 -1.07 -1.46 16.99
N GLY A 251 -2.27 -1.18 17.48
CA GLY A 251 -3.53 -1.07 16.73
C GLY A 251 -4.61 -1.93 17.38
N PHE A 252 -5.87 -1.76 16.99
CA PHE A 252 -6.92 -2.66 17.48
C PHE A 252 -6.73 -4.05 16.86
N ARG A 253 -6.59 -5.06 17.72
CA ARG A 253 -6.44 -6.47 17.33
C ARG A 253 -7.78 -6.97 16.78
N LEU A 254 -7.84 -7.26 15.48
CA LEU A 254 -8.99 -7.89 14.85
C LEU A 254 -8.77 -9.40 14.79
N GLU A 255 -9.62 -10.15 15.50
CA GLU A 255 -9.64 -11.60 15.39
C GLU A 255 -10.51 -12.02 14.21
N LYS A 256 -9.92 -12.74 13.25
CA LYS A 256 -10.64 -13.21 12.06
C LYS A 256 -11.65 -14.27 12.47
N SER A 257 -12.91 -13.86 12.66
CA SER A 257 -14.03 -14.78 12.91
C SER A 257 -14.08 -15.83 11.80
N ARG A 258 -13.71 -17.07 12.13
CA ARG A 258 -13.78 -18.22 11.23
C ARG A 258 -15.25 -18.64 11.13
N ARG A 259 -16.12 -17.83 10.50
CA ARG A 259 -17.45 -18.30 10.10
C ARG A 259 -17.25 -19.37 9.03
N ARG A 260 -17.24 -20.63 9.48
CA ARG A 260 -17.57 -21.78 8.63
C ARG A 260 -19.02 -21.55 8.19
N ILE A 261 -19.21 -20.92 7.04
CA ILE A 261 -20.47 -21.05 6.31
C ILE A 261 -20.48 -22.49 5.84
N SER A 262 -21.08 -23.36 6.66
CA SER A 262 -21.45 -24.71 6.24
C SER A 262 -22.57 -24.53 5.23
N LEU A 263 -22.21 -24.52 3.94
CA LEU A 263 -23.19 -24.77 2.90
C LEU A 263 -23.67 -26.22 3.12
N LYS A 264 -24.91 -26.35 3.59
CA LYS A 264 -25.68 -27.60 3.49
C LYS A 264 -26.22 -27.70 2.06
#